data_AF-A0A9X0MJX1-F1
#
_entry.id   AF-A0A9X0MJX1-F1
#
_cell.length_a   1.000
_cell.length_b   1.000
_cell.length_c   1.000
_cell.angle_alpha   90.00
_cell.angle_beta   90.00
_cell.angle_gamma   90.00
#
_symmetry.space_group_name_H-M   'P 1'
#
loop_
_entity.id
_entity.type
_entity.pdbx_description
1 polymer ?
#
loop_
_entity_poly.entity_id
_entity_poly.type
_entity_poly.pdbx_seq_one_letter_code
_entity_poly.pdbx_strand_id
1 'polypeptide(L)'
;MEEQKKLVVLNEDDREIALKGLKDLCFSAHQMHELLSQDKLTEEAKALFISLSERYVSDVAKATNYESNLAKERERRSADLRNANLRIRELKQQMAEMKPIDGLKEQLHSLTNTIKDWWRELGFNYISEMTFTDYGGLNVKFAFSLNRCSRIFSRKPVSDKKEAVDKIQQLCDKGFVLIKEGNELQLADNDENKKLLINLLEERFPSIQIERIEASFERDNQVSYIESVKAYIGELHEI
;
A
#
# COMPACT_ATOMS: atom_id res chain seq x y z
N MET A 1 -61.75 -27.59 21.52
CA MET A 1 -61.63 -26.41 20.63
C MET A 1 -60.15 -26.11 20.58
N GLU A 2 -59.45 -26.50 19.51
CA GLU A 2 -58.02 -26.24 19.36
C GLU A 2 -57.81 -24.73 19.26
N GLU A 3 -56.97 -24.17 20.14
CA GLU A 3 -56.48 -22.81 19.98
C GLU A 3 -55.72 -22.71 18.65
N GLN A 4 -56.25 -21.93 17.71
CA GLN A 4 -55.55 -21.66 16.46
C GLN A 4 -54.23 -20.94 16.75
N LYS A 5 -53.11 -21.61 16.42
CA LYS A 5 -51.76 -21.06 16.59
C LYS A 5 -51.60 -19.79 15.74
N LYS A 6 -51.13 -18.71 16.38
CA LYS A 6 -50.85 -17.43 15.72
C LYS A 6 -49.65 -17.58 14.77
N LEU A 7 -49.83 -17.17 13.51
CA LEU A 7 -48.75 -17.17 12.50
C LEU A 7 -47.80 -15.98 12.71
N VAL A 8 -46.53 -16.18 12.38
CA VAL A 8 -45.52 -15.11 12.31
C VAL A 8 -45.77 -14.28 11.05
N VAL A 9 -45.88 -12.96 11.20
CA VAL A 9 -46.09 -12.02 10.09
C VAL A 9 -44.82 -11.19 9.93
N LEU A 10 -44.20 -11.27 8.75
CA LEU A 10 -42.97 -10.55 8.38
C LEU A 10 -43.22 -9.68 7.16
N ASN A 11 -42.47 -8.59 7.00
CA ASN A 11 -42.42 -7.87 5.72
C ASN A 11 -41.59 -8.68 4.69
N GLU A 12 -41.56 -8.22 3.44
CA GLU A 12 -40.89 -8.95 2.35
C GLU A 12 -39.37 -9.12 2.60
N ASP A 13 -38.70 -8.07 3.04
CA ASP A 13 -37.25 -8.07 3.30
C ASP A 13 -36.88 -9.00 4.47
N ASP A 14 -37.56 -8.87 5.61
CA ASP A 14 -37.31 -9.70 6.80
C ASP A 14 -37.62 -11.17 6.52
N ARG A 15 -38.62 -11.45 5.68
CA ARG A 15 -38.92 -12.81 5.24
C ARG A 15 -37.79 -13.38 4.39
N GLU A 16 -37.25 -12.62 3.45
CA GLU A 16 -36.13 -13.07 2.61
C GLU A 16 -34.85 -13.29 3.43
N ILE A 17 -34.55 -12.36 4.35
CA ILE A 17 -33.41 -12.47 5.28
C ILE A 17 -33.55 -13.74 6.14
N ALA A 18 -34.72 -13.98 6.72
CA ALA A 18 -34.96 -15.16 7.55
C ALA A 18 -34.85 -16.47 6.74
N LEU A 19 -35.43 -16.52 5.54
CA LEU A 19 -35.35 -17.70 4.67
C LEU A 19 -33.92 -18.01 4.25
N LYS A 20 -33.16 -16.98 3.87
CA LYS A 20 -31.74 -17.13 3.52
C LYS A 20 -30.92 -17.58 4.72
N GLY A 21 -31.08 -16.94 5.87
CA GLY A 21 -30.36 -17.31 7.10
C GLY A 21 -30.65 -18.77 7.52
N LEU A 22 -31.90 -19.22 7.42
CA LEU A 22 -32.26 -20.61 7.70
C LEU A 22 -31.65 -21.59 6.69
N LYS A 23 -31.63 -21.23 5.40
CA LYS A 23 -30.99 -22.05 4.36
C LYS A 23 -29.49 -22.20 4.61
N ASP A 24 -28.82 -21.10 4.93
CA ASP A 24 -27.38 -21.07 5.19
C ASP A 24 -27.04 -21.80 6.49
N LEU A 25 -27.89 -21.71 7.52
CA LEU A 25 -27.75 -22.49 8.76
C LEU A 25 -27.87 -24.00 8.49
N CYS A 26 -28.88 -24.42 7.72
CA CYS A 26 -29.04 -25.81 7.34
C CYS A 26 -27.83 -26.33 6.55
N PHE A 27 -27.33 -25.53 5.62
CA PHE A 27 -26.12 -25.87 4.86
C PHE A 27 -24.90 -26.00 5.77
N SER A 28 -24.67 -25.04 6.66
CA SER A 28 -23.54 -25.06 7.59
C SER A 28 -23.57 -26.27 8.53
N ALA A 29 -24.75 -26.61 9.07
CA ALA A 29 -24.94 -27.79 9.90
C ALA A 29 -24.73 -29.08 9.11
N HIS A 30 -25.22 -29.14 7.86
CA HIS A 30 -25.05 -30.31 6.99
C HIS A 30 -23.58 -30.56 6.64
N GLN A 31 -22.84 -29.51 6.24
CA GLN A 31 -21.41 -29.61 5.93
C GLN A 31 -20.59 -30.07 7.14
N MET A 32 -20.89 -29.52 8.32
CA MET A 32 -20.23 -29.94 9.55
C MET A 32 -20.52 -31.39 9.89
N HIS A 33 -21.78 -31.84 9.74
CA HIS A 33 -22.17 -33.24 9.93
C HIS A 33 -21.46 -34.16 8.94
N GLU A 34 -21.38 -33.80 7.66
CA GLU A 34 -20.73 -34.60 6.63
C GLU A 34 -19.23 -34.78 6.94
N LEU A 35 -18.52 -33.70 7.25
CA LEU A 35 -17.10 -33.75 7.59
C LEU A 35 -16.86 -34.53 8.88
N LEU A 36 -17.73 -34.38 9.87
CA LEU A 36 -17.65 -35.15 11.11
C LEU A 36 -17.91 -36.64 10.86
N SER A 37 -18.89 -36.98 10.03
CA SER A 37 -19.22 -38.38 9.67
C SER A 37 -18.12 -39.08 8.88
N GLN A 38 -17.25 -38.31 8.23
CA GLN A 38 -16.11 -38.81 7.48
C GLN A 38 -14.79 -38.75 8.26
N ASP A 39 -14.81 -38.39 9.55
CA ASP A 39 -13.62 -38.13 10.38
C ASP A 39 -12.63 -37.11 9.77
N LYS A 40 -13.15 -36.10 9.06
CA LYS A 40 -12.39 -35.04 8.37
C LYS A 40 -12.60 -33.64 8.95
N LEU A 41 -13.36 -33.51 10.02
CA LEU A 41 -13.60 -32.20 10.65
C LEU A 41 -12.35 -31.72 11.40
N THR A 42 -11.70 -30.67 10.89
CA THR A 42 -10.57 -30.04 11.58
C THR A 42 -11.02 -29.03 12.64
N GLU A 43 -10.11 -28.62 13.52
CA GLU A 43 -10.36 -27.60 14.53
C GLU A 43 -10.74 -26.24 13.93
N GLU A 44 -10.08 -25.84 12.84
CA GLU A 44 -10.38 -24.61 12.11
C GLU A 44 -11.76 -24.67 11.45
N ALA A 45 -12.07 -25.80 10.80
CA ALA A 45 -13.37 -26.02 10.16
C ALA A 45 -14.50 -26.04 11.19
N LYS A 46 -14.29 -26.69 12.34
CA LYS A 46 -15.22 -26.68 13.48
C LYS A 46 -15.50 -25.25 13.94
N ALA A 47 -14.46 -24.47 14.23
CA ALA A 47 -14.62 -23.09 14.69
C ALA A 47 -15.38 -22.23 13.65
N LEU A 48 -15.06 -22.41 12.37
CA LEU A 48 -15.73 -21.72 11.27
C LEU A 48 -17.23 -22.04 11.23
N PHE A 49 -17.63 -23.31 11.15
CA PHE A 49 -19.04 -23.68 11.01
C PHE A 49 -19.89 -23.30 12.23
N ILE A 50 -19.33 -23.38 13.45
CA ILE A 50 -20.02 -22.92 14.66
C ILE A 50 -20.21 -21.40 14.61
N SER A 51 -19.18 -20.63 14.26
CA SER A 51 -19.28 -19.17 14.15
C SER A 51 -20.27 -18.71 13.09
N LEU A 52 -20.36 -19.42 11.96
CA LEU A 52 -21.33 -19.16 10.91
C LEU A 52 -22.75 -19.47 11.39
N SER A 53 -22.93 -20.59 12.10
CA SER A 53 -24.22 -20.98 12.66
C SER A 53 -24.74 -19.94 13.66
N GLU A 54 -23.89 -19.46 14.59
CA GLU A 54 -24.24 -18.39 15.53
C GLU A 54 -24.65 -17.10 14.82
N ARG A 55 -23.95 -16.76 13.73
CA ARG A 55 -24.30 -15.61 12.89
C ARG A 55 -25.67 -15.78 12.26
N TYR A 56 -25.93 -16.91 11.59
CA TYR A 56 -27.20 -17.13 10.90
C TYR A 56 -28.37 -17.18 11.88
N VAL A 57 -28.19 -17.79 13.06
CA VAL A 57 -29.18 -17.77 14.14
C VAL A 57 -29.46 -16.33 14.61
N SER A 58 -28.44 -15.50 14.74
CA SER A 58 -28.61 -14.10 15.13
C SER A 58 -29.37 -13.29 14.07
N ASP A 59 -29.08 -13.52 12.78
CA ASP A 59 -29.71 -12.83 11.66
C ASP A 59 -31.20 -13.22 11.54
N VAL A 60 -31.51 -14.52 11.69
CA VAL A 60 -32.90 -15.02 11.74
C VAL A 60 -33.64 -14.48 12.96
N ALA A 61 -33.01 -14.45 14.13
CA ALA A 61 -33.62 -13.92 15.34
C ALA A 61 -34.00 -12.44 15.19
N LYS A 62 -33.11 -11.63 14.60
CA LYS A 62 -33.41 -10.22 14.30
C LYS A 62 -34.58 -10.08 13.32
N ALA A 63 -34.54 -10.78 12.20
CA ALA A 63 -35.59 -10.72 11.17
C ALA A 63 -36.97 -11.20 11.69
N THR A 64 -36.99 -12.13 12.64
CA THR A 64 -38.23 -12.65 13.26
C THR A 64 -38.65 -11.89 14.51
N ASN A 65 -37.96 -10.77 14.83
CA ASN A 65 -38.17 -9.98 16.04
C ASN A 65 -38.10 -10.81 17.34
N TYR A 66 -37.23 -11.82 17.35
CA TYR A 66 -36.92 -12.64 18.51
C TYR A 66 -35.69 -12.09 19.24
N GLU A 67 -35.85 -11.76 20.52
CA GLU A 67 -34.74 -11.32 21.36
C GLU A 67 -33.81 -12.49 21.73
N SER A 68 -32.84 -12.78 20.85
CA SER A 68 -31.79 -13.76 21.13
C SER A 68 -30.71 -13.20 22.06
N ASN A 69 -30.36 -13.94 23.12
CA ASN A 69 -29.22 -13.62 23.98
C ASN A 69 -27.90 -13.56 23.19
N LEU A 70 -27.74 -14.43 22.17
CA LEU A 70 -26.57 -14.42 21.28
C LEU A 70 -26.47 -13.13 20.47
N ALA A 71 -27.59 -12.61 19.99
CA ALA A 71 -27.63 -11.35 19.25
C ALA A 71 -27.22 -10.16 20.15
N LYS A 72 -27.71 -10.14 21.40
CA LYS A 72 -27.36 -9.11 22.39
C LYS A 72 -25.87 -9.13 22.76
N GLU A 73 -25.28 -10.30 22.99
CA GLU A 73 -23.85 -10.40 23.30
C GLU A 73 -22.96 -9.97 22.14
N ARG A 74 -23.32 -10.37 20.91
CA ARG A 74 -22.54 -10.02 19.72
C ARG A 74 -22.53 -8.52 19.46
N GLU A 75 -23.66 -7.86 19.69
CA GLU A 75 -23.79 -6.41 19.58
C GLU A 75 -22.95 -5.68 20.64
N ARG A 76 -22.98 -6.15 21.89
CA ARG A 76 -22.10 -5.64 22.97
C ARG A 76 -20.63 -5.76 22.63
N ARG A 77 -20.15 -6.96 22.26
CA ARG A 77 -18.74 -7.18 21.86
C ARG A 77 -18.33 -6.28 20.70
N SER A 78 -19.22 -6.08 19.73
CA SER A 78 -18.96 -5.19 18.59
C SER A 78 -18.88 -3.72 19.02
N ALA A 79 -19.71 -3.28 19.96
CA ALA A 79 -19.66 -1.94 20.52
C ALA A 79 -18.40 -1.71 21.35
N ASP A 80 -18.01 -2.69 22.17
CA ASP A 80 -16.79 -2.62 22.98
C ASP A 80 -15.53 -2.53 22.11
N LEU A 81 -15.45 -3.32 21.03
CA LEU A 81 -14.36 -3.23 20.05
C LEU A 81 -14.31 -1.85 19.37
N ARG A 82 -15.46 -1.27 18.99
CA ARG A 82 -15.51 0.08 18.42
C ARG A 82 -15.01 1.13 19.41
N ASN A 83 -15.45 1.06 20.66
CA ASN A 83 -15.04 1.99 21.71
C ASN A 83 -13.56 1.87 22.02
N ALA A 84 -13.02 0.65 22.08
CA ALA A 84 -11.59 0.41 22.27
C ALA A 84 -10.75 1.00 21.13
N ASN A 85 -11.18 0.82 19.87
CA ASN A 85 -10.48 1.38 18.71
C ASN A 85 -10.54 2.92 18.68
N LEU A 86 -11.68 3.52 19.01
CA LEU A 86 -11.80 4.97 19.17
C LEU A 86 -10.83 5.48 20.23
N ARG A 87 -10.76 4.79 21.37
CA ARG A 87 -9.84 5.15 22.46
C ARG A 87 -8.37 5.06 22.05
N ILE A 88 -7.99 4.02 21.30
CA ILE A 88 -6.64 3.89 20.74
C ILE A 88 -6.32 5.07 19.81
N ARG A 89 -7.27 5.47 18.96
CA ARG A 89 -7.09 6.61 18.04
C ARG A 89 -6.92 7.92 18.80
N GLU A 90 -7.75 8.17 19.80
CA GLU A 90 -7.64 9.35 20.68
C GLU A 90 -6.28 9.40 21.38
N LEU A 91 -5.83 8.29 21.96
CA LEU A 91 -4.54 8.22 22.65
C LEU A 91 -3.37 8.48 21.68
N LYS A 92 -3.41 7.94 20.46
CA LYS A 92 -2.41 8.22 19.42
C LYS A 92 -2.37 9.71 19.06
N GLN A 93 -3.54 10.34 18.96
CA GLN A 93 -3.64 11.77 18.66
C GLN A 93 -3.08 12.62 19.80
N GLN A 94 -3.44 12.33 21.06
CA GLN A 94 -2.90 13.02 22.23
C GLN A 94 -1.37 12.87 22.32
N MET A 95 -0.83 11.70 22.01
CA MET A 95 0.62 11.48 21.96
C MET A 95 1.31 12.27 20.85
N ALA A 96 0.64 12.51 19.71
CA ALA A 96 1.15 13.34 18.62
C ALA A 96 1.13 14.83 19.00
N GLU A 97 0.06 15.29 19.65
CA GLU A 97 -0.11 16.67 20.11
C GLU A 97 0.87 17.05 21.24
N MET A 98 1.34 16.07 22.04
CA MET A 98 2.29 16.30 23.12
C MET A 98 3.76 16.41 22.68
N LYS A 99 4.10 16.14 21.41
CA LYS A 99 5.48 16.29 20.92
C LYS A 99 5.72 17.72 20.43
N PRO A 100 6.79 18.40 20.88
CA PRO A 100 7.22 19.64 20.26
C PRO A 100 7.50 19.39 18.77
N ILE A 101 6.87 20.18 17.90
CA ILE A 101 7.13 20.18 16.45
C ILE A 101 8.45 20.92 16.13
N ASP A 102 9.09 21.49 17.16
CA ASP A 102 10.39 22.15 17.06
C ASP A 102 11.42 21.22 16.41
N GLY A 103 11.97 21.63 15.27
CA GLY A 103 12.95 20.85 14.51
C GLY A 103 12.36 19.87 13.48
N LEU A 104 11.04 19.64 13.43
CA LEU A 104 10.44 18.71 12.47
C LEU A 104 10.67 19.18 11.03
N LYS A 105 10.52 20.48 10.78
CA LYS A 105 10.77 21.06 9.46
C LYS A 105 12.21 20.80 9.00
N GLU A 106 13.17 21.01 9.89
CA GLU A 106 14.59 20.79 9.64
C GLU A 106 14.91 19.32 9.40
N GLN A 107 14.27 18.41 10.15
CA GLN A 107 14.38 16.96 9.97
C GLN A 107 13.83 16.51 8.61
N LEU A 108 12.61 16.92 8.26
CA LEU A 108 12.01 16.60 6.96
C LEU A 108 12.86 17.15 5.81
N HIS A 109 13.36 18.39 5.97
CA HIS A 109 14.25 18.98 4.98
C HIS A 109 15.55 18.19 4.82
N SER A 110 16.18 17.80 5.92
CA SER A 110 17.39 16.97 5.92
C SER A 110 17.16 15.65 5.18
N LEU A 111 16.06 14.94 5.48
CA LEU A 111 15.71 13.68 4.81
C LEU A 111 15.58 13.87 3.30
N THR A 112 14.82 14.89 2.86
CA THR A 112 14.67 15.15 1.42
C THR A 112 15.99 15.52 0.74
N ASN A 113 16.90 16.21 1.43
CA ASN A 113 18.21 16.56 0.88
C ASN A 113 19.11 15.32 0.76
N THR A 114 19.10 14.41 1.74
CA THR A 114 19.86 13.16 1.68
C THR A 114 19.52 12.35 0.42
N ILE A 115 18.23 12.22 0.08
CA ILE A 115 17.81 11.50 -1.13
C ILE A 115 18.26 12.25 -2.39
N LYS A 116 18.07 13.58 -2.45
CA LYS A 116 18.50 14.40 -3.58
C LYS A 116 20.00 14.30 -3.83
N ASP A 117 20.78 14.38 -2.76
CA ASP A 117 22.23 14.35 -2.82
C ASP A 117 22.72 12.98 -3.28
N TRP A 118 22.18 11.90 -2.71
CA TRP A 118 22.45 10.53 -3.15
C TRP A 118 22.12 10.32 -4.64
N TRP A 119 20.94 10.75 -5.08
CA TRP A 119 20.52 10.61 -6.48
C TRP A 119 21.40 11.42 -7.45
N ARG A 120 21.87 12.59 -7.00
CA ARG A 120 22.81 13.44 -7.74
C ARG A 120 24.23 12.87 -7.77
N GLU A 121 24.66 12.22 -6.70
CA GLU A 121 25.97 11.56 -6.61
C GLU A 121 26.07 10.39 -7.58
N LEU A 122 24.98 9.62 -7.76
CA LEU A 122 24.87 8.58 -8.77
C LEU A 122 24.90 9.09 -10.22
N GLY A 123 24.66 10.38 -10.43
CA GLY A 123 24.72 11.02 -11.75
C GLY A 123 23.37 11.29 -12.41
N PHE A 124 22.24 10.95 -11.77
CA PHE A 124 20.89 11.18 -12.29
C PHE A 124 20.37 12.61 -12.06
N ASN A 125 20.98 13.35 -11.13
CA ASN A 125 20.89 14.80 -10.85
C ASN A 125 19.53 15.41 -10.48
N TYR A 126 18.39 14.75 -10.70
CA TYR A 126 17.08 15.39 -10.53
C TYR A 126 16.04 14.46 -9.87
N ILE A 127 15.33 14.99 -8.88
CA ILE A 127 14.13 14.35 -8.32
C ILE A 127 12.96 15.29 -8.63
N SER A 128 11.94 14.77 -9.32
CA SER A 128 10.83 15.58 -9.80
C SER A 128 9.83 15.95 -8.71
N GLU A 129 9.63 15.06 -7.73
CA GLU A 129 8.62 15.25 -6.69
C GLU A 129 9.00 14.43 -5.45
N MET A 130 8.73 14.99 -4.26
CA MET A 130 8.79 14.29 -2.98
C MET A 130 7.67 14.78 -2.07
N THR A 131 6.85 13.84 -1.59
CA THR A 131 5.66 14.16 -0.78
C THR A 131 5.54 13.17 0.37
N PHE A 132 5.50 13.69 1.60
CA PHE A 132 5.25 12.88 2.80
C PHE A 132 3.79 12.44 2.86
N THR A 133 3.54 11.20 3.25
CA THR A 133 2.19 10.64 3.36
C THR A 133 1.65 10.74 4.78
N ASP A 134 0.32 10.65 4.92
CA ASP A 134 -0.36 10.63 6.23
C ASP A 134 0.05 9.44 7.11
N TYR A 135 0.66 8.41 6.51
CA TYR A 135 1.15 7.22 7.21
C TYR A 135 2.63 7.32 7.64
N GLY A 136 3.27 8.47 7.39
CA GLY A 136 4.66 8.71 7.78
C GLY A 136 5.70 8.14 6.81
N GLY A 137 5.32 7.79 5.59
CA GLY A 137 6.24 7.41 4.51
C GLY A 137 6.48 8.55 3.52
N LEU A 138 7.24 8.28 2.46
CA LEU A 138 7.63 9.26 1.45
C LEU A 138 7.39 8.76 0.03
N ASN A 139 6.54 9.46 -0.72
CA ASN A 139 6.43 9.29 -2.17
C ASN A 139 7.57 10.04 -2.85
N VAL A 140 8.29 9.38 -3.77
CA VAL A 140 9.40 9.96 -4.52
C VAL A 140 9.22 9.67 -6.01
N LYS A 141 9.34 10.73 -6.83
CA LYS A 141 9.46 10.61 -8.29
C LYS A 141 10.92 10.82 -8.69
N PHE A 142 11.68 9.73 -8.76
CA PHE A 142 13.06 9.71 -9.22
C PHE A 142 13.11 9.97 -10.72
N ALA A 143 13.52 11.17 -11.12
CA ALA A 143 13.60 11.53 -12.53
C ALA A 143 15.05 11.46 -13.03
N PHE A 144 15.21 11.34 -14.35
CA PHE A 144 16.52 11.19 -14.95
C PHE A 144 16.90 12.46 -15.70
N SER A 145 17.98 13.11 -15.26
CA SER A 145 18.60 14.21 -15.98
C SER A 145 20.11 14.02 -16.01
N LEU A 146 20.60 13.36 -17.06
CA LEU A 146 22.03 13.12 -17.28
C LEU A 146 22.73 14.34 -17.91
N ASN A 147 22.02 15.45 -17.99
CA ASN A 147 22.34 16.56 -18.85
C ASN A 147 23.47 17.45 -18.28
N ARG A 148 24.24 18.07 -19.18
CA ARG A 148 25.37 18.96 -18.84
C ARG A 148 24.95 20.41 -18.57
N CYS A 149 23.68 20.73 -18.77
CA CYS A 149 23.17 22.11 -18.90
C CYS A 149 23.09 22.92 -17.60
N SER A 150 23.09 22.30 -16.42
CA SER A 150 23.09 23.04 -15.13
C SER A 150 24.38 23.84 -14.87
N ARG A 151 25.39 23.72 -15.74
CA ARG A 151 26.75 24.21 -15.51
C ARG A 151 27.19 25.36 -16.43
N ILE A 152 26.32 25.89 -17.28
CA ILE A 152 26.64 27.03 -18.18
C ILE A 152 27.09 28.26 -17.38
N PHE A 153 26.61 28.41 -16.15
CA PHE A 153 26.99 29.49 -15.22
C PHE A 153 28.00 29.06 -14.14
N SER A 154 28.65 27.90 -14.30
CA SER A 154 29.60 27.41 -13.31
C SER A 154 30.86 28.28 -13.26
N ARG A 155 31.35 28.53 -12.04
CA ARG A 155 32.65 29.17 -11.79
C ARG A 155 33.84 28.23 -12.07
N LYS A 156 33.61 26.93 -12.29
CA LYS A 156 34.64 25.89 -12.57
C LYS A 156 34.25 24.97 -13.74
N PRO A 157 34.03 25.50 -14.95
CA PRO A 157 33.42 24.77 -16.06
C PRO A 157 34.26 23.58 -16.57
N VAL A 158 35.58 23.56 -16.35
CA VAL A 158 36.46 22.45 -16.78
C VAL A 158 36.36 21.27 -15.83
N SER A 159 36.43 21.50 -14.51
CA SER A 159 36.31 20.45 -13.49
C SER A 159 34.93 19.81 -13.52
N ASP A 160 33.88 20.62 -13.67
CA ASP A 160 32.51 20.11 -13.68
C ASP A 160 32.21 19.28 -14.93
N LYS A 161 32.85 19.58 -16.07
CA LYS A 161 32.78 18.76 -17.28
C LYS A 161 33.44 17.40 -17.06
N LYS A 162 34.57 17.36 -16.35
CA LYS A 162 35.27 16.11 -16.02
C LYS A 162 34.43 15.26 -15.08
N GLU A 163 33.89 15.85 -14.01
CA GLU A 163 33.01 15.15 -13.07
C GLU A 163 31.75 14.59 -13.75
N ALA A 164 31.17 15.32 -14.70
CA ALA A 164 30.02 14.83 -15.47
C ALA A 164 30.37 13.62 -16.34
N VAL A 165 31.52 13.65 -17.02
CA VAL A 165 32.00 12.50 -17.81
C VAL A 165 32.29 11.31 -16.90
N ASP A 166 32.91 11.54 -15.74
CA ASP A 166 33.22 10.50 -14.77
C ASP A 166 31.93 9.83 -14.24
N LYS A 167 30.88 10.61 -13.93
CA LYS A 167 29.57 10.07 -13.49
C LYS A 167 28.85 9.28 -14.59
N ILE A 168 28.87 9.76 -15.82
CA ILE A 168 28.31 9.01 -16.97
C ILE A 168 29.06 7.68 -17.14
N GLN A 169 30.39 7.71 -17.04
CA GLN A 169 31.20 6.49 -17.14
C GLN A 169 30.87 5.52 -15.99
N GLN A 170 30.71 6.00 -14.75
CA GLN A 170 30.30 5.17 -13.62
C GLN A 170 28.94 4.49 -13.83
N LEU A 171 27.98 5.16 -14.47
CA LEU A 171 26.70 4.55 -14.83
C LEU A 171 26.89 3.44 -15.87
N CYS A 172 27.69 3.68 -16.91
CA CYS A 172 28.03 2.67 -17.91
C CYS A 172 28.76 1.47 -17.28
N ASP A 173 29.70 1.70 -16.36
CA ASP A 173 30.45 0.67 -15.66
C ASP A 173 29.55 -0.18 -14.74
N LYS A 174 28.47 0.41 -14.24
CA LYS A 174 27.39 -0.29 -13.52
C LYS A 174 26.43 -1.07 -14.44
N GLY A 175 26.64 -1.01 -15.75
CA GLY A 175 25.84 -1.72 -16.76
C GLY A 175 24.68 -0.93 -17.34
N PHE A 176 24.49 0.35 -16.98
CA PHE A 176 23.42 1.15 -17.54
C PHE A 176 23.66 1.45 -19.03
N VAL A 177 22.64 1.21 -19.84
CA VAL A 177 22.64 1.52 -21.27
C VAL A 177 22.06 2.92 -21.48
N LEU A 178 22.88 3.81 -22.03
CA LEU A 178 22.49 5.19 -22.34
C LEU A 178 22.28 5.35 -23.85
N ILE A 179 21.26 6.13 -24.20
CA ILE A 179 20.99 6.56 -25.57
C ILE A 179 21.17 8.07 -25.68
N LYS A 180 21.40 8.55 -26.89
CA LYS A 180 21.47 9.98 -27.17
C LYS A 180 20.16 10.44 -27.81
N GLU A 181 19.48 11.37 -27.16
CA GLU A 181 18.27 12.03 -27.64
C GLU A 181 18.60 13.51 -27.88
N GLY A 182 18.71 13.92 -29.14
CA GLY A 182 19.19 15.26 -29.49
C GLY A 182 20.59 15.56 -28.92
N ASN A 183 20.66 16.50 -27.96
CA ASN A 183 21.89 16.87 -27.25
C ASN A 183 22.01 16.26 -25.84
N GLU A 184 21.02 15.47 -25.42
CA GLU A 184 20.92 14.91 -24.08
C GLU A 184 21.21 13.41 -24.09
N LEU A 185 21.72 12.92 -22.96
CA LEU A 185 21.80 11.49 -22.72
C LEU A 185 20.58 11.08 -21.91
N GLN A 186 19.93 10.01 -22.34
CA GLN A 186 18.80 9.42 -21.65
C GLN A 186 19.10 7.97 -21.30
N LEU A 187 18.40 7.46 -20.29
CA LEU A 187 18.46 6.06 -19.92
C LEU A 187 17.58 5.25 -20.86
N ALA A 188 18.15 4.29 -21.60
CA ALA A 188 17.38 3.49 -22.55
C ALA A 188 16.25 2.73 -21.85
N ASP A 189 15.06 2.69 -22.45
CA ASP A 189 13.96 1.87 -21.96
C ASP A 189 14.16 0.41 -22.38
N ASN A 190 14.82 -0.35 -21.53
CA ASN A 190 15.03 -1.79 -21.69
C ASN A 190 14.95 -2.51 -20.34
N ASP A 191 14.84 -3.84 -20.38
CA ASP A 191 14.67 -4.66 -19.18
C ASP A 191 15.92 -4.65 -18.28
N GLU A 192 17.11 -4.50 -18.86
CA GLU A 192 18.38 -4.42 -18.12
C GLU A 192 18.40 -3.20 -17.21
N ASN A 193 18.15 -2.01 -17.77
CA ASN A 193 18.10 -0.75 -17.04
C ASN A 193 17.00 -0.73 -15.99
N LYS A 194 15.81 -1.27 -16.30
CA LYS A 194 14.73 -1.39 -15.32
C LYS A 194 15.15 -2.25 -14.14
N LYS A 195 15.76 -3.41 -14.38
CA LYS A 195 16.27 -4.29 -13.31
C LYS A 195 17.35 -3.60 -12.48
N LEU A 196 18.32 -2.95 -13.13
CA LEU A 196 19.38 -2.22 -12.44
C LEU A 196 18.83 -1.08 -11.58
N LEU A 197 17.83 -0.34 -12.05
CA LEU A 197 17.15 0.70 -11.28
C LEU A 197 16.40 0.12 -10.08
N ILE A 198 15.65 -0.96 -10.27
CA ILE A 198 14.91 -1.64 -9.20
C ILE A 198 15.89 -2.10 -8.12
N ASN A 199 16.94 -2.83 -8.51
CA ASN A 199 17.94 -3.33 -7.57
C ASN A 199 18.63 -2.17 -6.82
N LEU A 200 19.01 -1.10 -7.52
CA LEU A 200 19.66 0.06 -6.91
C LEU A 200 18.75 0.76 -5.88
N LEU A 201 17.45 0.82 -6.16
CA LEU A 201 16.46 1.39 -5.25
C LEU A 201 16.20 0.49 -4.04
N GLU A 202 16.02 -0.82 -4.26
CA GLU A 202 15.79 -1.82 -3.20
C GLU A 202 17.02 -2.00 -2.30
N GLU A 203 18.24 -1.92 -2.85
CA GLU A 203 19.48 -1.95 -2.06
C GLU A 203 19.62 -0.73 -1.16
N ARG A 204 19.17 0.46 -1.63
CA ARG A 204 19.27 1.70 -0.85
C ARG A 204 18.16 1.81 0.19
N PHE A 205 16.94 1.42 -0.16
CA PHE A 205 15.73 1.60 0.64
C PHE A 205 14.98 0.26 0.75
N PRO A 206 15.26 -0.56 1.77
CA PRO A 206 14.65 -1.88 1.91
C PRO A 206 13.10 -1.88 1.97
N SER A 207 12.49 -0.80 2.46
CA SER A 207 11.03 -0.63 2.52
C SER A 207 10.41 -0.10 1.22
N ILE A 208 11.21 0.11 0.17
CA ILE A 208 10.73 0.75 -1.06
C ILE A 208 9.71 -0.12 -1.79
N GLN A 209 8.67 0.53 -2.30
CA GLN A 209 7.66 -0.06 -3.15
C GLN A 209 7.65 0.72 -4.46
N ILE A 210 8.05 0.08 -5.54
CA ILE A 210 8.07 0.70 -6.87
C ILE A 210 6.66 0.61 -7.45
N GLU A 211 6.04 1.77 -7.65
CA GLU A 211 4.68 1.85 -8.18
C GLU A 211 4.66 1.73 -9.70
N ARG A 212 5.55 2.48 -10.37
CA ARG A 212 5.66 2.48 -11.82
C ARG A 212 6.98 3.06 -12.31
N ILE A 213 7.41 2.58 -13.47
CA ILE A 213 8.48 3.17 -14.26
C ILE A 213 7.83 3.86 -15.46
N GLU A 214 8.04 5.17 -15.58
CA GLU A 214 7.55 5.99 -16.67
C GLU A 214 8.60 6.04 -17.79
N ALA A 215 8.17 5.81 -19.02
CA ALA A 215 9.01 5.88 -20.20
C ALA A 215 8.33 6.74 -21.28
N SER A 216 9.16 7.42 -22.06
CA SER A 216 8.75 8.23 -23.21
C SER A 216 9.32 7.65 -24.49
N PHE A 217 8.60 7.87 -25.58
CA PHE A 217 8.97 7.41 -26.91
C PHE A 217 9.12 8.58 -27.86
N GLU A 218 10.33 8.77 -28.39
CA GLU A 218 10.60 9.76 -29.42
C GLU A 218 10.35 9.16 -30.80
N ARG A 219 9.37 9.72 -31.52
CA ARG A 219 8.92 9.18 -32.82
C ARG A 219 9.97 9.33 -33.92
N ASP A 220 10.73 10.42 -33.90
CA ASP A 220 11.66 10.78 -34.98
C ASP A 220 12.89 9.87 -34.99
N ASN A 221 13.41 9.54 -33.82
CA ASN A 221 14.57 8.65 -33.66
C ASN A 221 14.16 7.19 -33.39
N GLN A 222 12.86 6.91 -33.24
CA GLN A 222 12.30 5.61 -32.87
C GLN A 222 12.95 5.00 -31.61
N VAL A 223 13.24 5.84 -30.60
CA VAL A 223 13.86 5.38 -29.36
C VAL A 223 12.94 5.63 -28.17
N SER A 224 12.90 4.66 -27.25
CA SER A 224 12.23 4.77 -25.96
C SER A 224 13.26 4.97 -24.85
N TYR A 225 12.96 5.83 -23.88
CA TYR A 225 13.78 6.08 -22.71
C TYR A 225 12.96 6.21 -21.43
N ILE A 226 13.62 5.92 -20.31
CA ILE A 226 13.02 6.00 -18.98
C ILE A 226 13.07 7.45 -18.52
N GLU A 227 11.90 8.03 -18.22
CA GLU A 227 11.77 9.41 -17.71
C GLU A 227 11.88 9.46 -16.19
N SER A 228 11.23 8.52 -15.51
CA SER A 228 11.23 8.48 -14.05
C SER A 228 10.80 7.13 -13.47
N VAL A 229 11.13 6.94 -12.20
CA VAL A 229 10.57 5.88 -11.35
C VAL A 229 9.77 6.53 -10.23
N LYS A 230 8.50 6.12 -10.09
CA LYS A 230 7.68 6.47 -8.93
C LYS A 230 7.75 5.36 -7.91
N ALA A 231 8.10 5.72 -6.70
CA ALA A 231 8.21 4.78 -5.60
C ALA A 231 7.75 5.40 -4.27
N TYR A 232 7.36 4.52 -3.36
CA TYR A 232 7.02 4.83 -1.99
C TYR A 232 8.06 4.23 -1.06
N ILE A 233 8.64 5.04 -0.17
CA ILE A 233 9.53 4.59 0.90
C ILE A 233 8.71 4.54 2.19
N GLY A 234 8.53 3.35 2.75
CA GLY A 234 7.70 3.15 3.93
C GLY A 234 8.35 3.64 5.22
N GLU A 235 9.67 3.49 5.33
CA GLU A 235 10.43 3.71 6.55
C GLU A 235 11.41 4.87 6.39
N LEU A 236 11.08 6.05 6.94
CA LEU A 236 11.92 7.25 6.81
C LEU A 236 13.31 7.13 7.45
N HIS A 237 13.51 6.16 8.35
CA HIS A 237 14.79 5.93 9.00
C HIS A 237 15.81 5.24 8.09
N GLU A 238 15.39 4.75 6.91
CA GLU A 238 16.26 4.17 5.87
C GLU A 238 17.00 5.24 5.05
N ILE A 239 16.55 6.50 5.13
CA ILE A 239 17.05 7.64 4.36
C ILE A 239 18.34 8.19 4.98
#